data_AF-A0A941FM05-F1
#
_entry.id   AF-A0A941FM05-F1
#
_cell.length_a   1.000
_cell.length_b   1.000
_cell.length_c   1.000
_cell.angle_alpha   90.00
_cell.angle_beta   90.00
_cell.angle_gamma   90.00
#
_symmetry.space_group_name_H-M   'P 1'
#
loop_
_entity.id
_entity.type
_entity.pdbx_description
1 polymer ?
#
loop_
_entity_poly.entity_id
_entity_poly.type
_entity_poly.pdbx_seq_one_letter_code
_entity_poly.pdbx_strand_id
1 'polypeptide(L)'
;MPSCSTIGLGTNVSEWVSTAQTMRYPTLFLLDLCRSGRSARLPFLLQHAGRDTYAWVIAAAASDEAAYDGRFSVAAAEVLDELARTGLGTSTTRPYVAFSVVARRIRQRLEAMPGIPQTVVATPLDQGLDDPLLPFFPNPNYREDPCSRRRRALPRRSAPSWTTSWTRAPRRRSTSWTASAHTSPGAARS
;
A
#
# COMPACT_ATOMS: atom_id res chain seq x y z
N MET A 1 -12.01 29.65 24.87
CA MET A 1 -11.92 28.31 24.25
C MET A 1 -13.08 28.17 23.28
N PRO A 2 -12.87 28.22 21.95
CA PRO A 2 -13.96 27.98 21.01
C PRO A 2 -14.38 26.51 21.07
N SER A 3 -15.68 26.29 21.17
CA SER A 3 -16.34 24.98 21.24
C SER A 3 -16.19 24.20 19.94
N CYS A 4 -15.66 22.98 20.01
CA CYS A 4 -15.76 21.96 18.97
C CYS A 4 -17.22 21.59 18.73
N SER A 5 -17.86 22.11 17.68
CA SER A 5 -18.86 21.38 16.87
C SER A 5 -19.54 22.27 15.83
N THR A 6 -18.81 22.72 14.82
CA THR A 6 -19.44 23.04 13.54
C THR A 6 -18.66 22.30 12.46
N ILE A 7 -19.23 21.18 12.00
CA ILE A 7 -18.68 20.43 10.87
C ILE A 7 -19.04 21.25 9.62
N GLY A 8 -18.18 22.21 9.27
CA GLY A 8 -18.23 22.81 7.94
C GLY A 8 -17.81 21.76 6.91
N LEU A 9 -18.27 21.92 5.66
CA LEU A 9 -17.93 21.06 4.52
C LEU A 9 -16.39 20.90 4.31
N GLY A 10 -15.57 21.79 4.87
CA GLY A 10 -14.11 21.70 4.90
C GLY A 10 -13.48 21.08 6.16
N THR A 11 -14.26 20.44 7.05
CA THR A 11 -13.75 19.88 8.32
C THR A 11 -14.09 18.39 8.52
N ASN A 12 -14.66 17.75 7.50
CA ASN A 12 -15.03 16.34 7.56
C ASN A 12 -13.87 15.45 7.10
N VAL A 13 -12.96 15.14 8.01
CA VAL A 13 -11.79 14.28 7.71
C VAL A 13 -12.21 12.91 7.15
N SER A 14 -13.35 12.37 7.59
CA SER A 14 -13.86 11.10 7.07
C SER A 14 -14.24 11.18 5.59
N GLU A 15 -14.73 12.32 5.12
CA GLU A 15 -15.00 12.58 3.71
C GLU A 15 -13.71 12.65 2.90
N TRP A 16 -12.66 13.28 3.43
CA TRP A 16 -11.35 13.30 2.77
C TRP A 16 -10.75 11.91 2.61
N VAL A 17 -10.81 11.10 3.67
CA VAL A 17 -10.32 9.70 3.63
C VAL A 17 -11.15 8.88 2.64
N SER A 18 -12.47 9.09 2.58
CA SER A 18 -13.35 8.42 1.60
C SER A 18 -13.06 8.85 0.16
N THR A 19 -12.79 10.14 -0.07
CA THR A 19 -12.43 10.69 -1.38
C THR A 19 -11.06 10.18 -1.84
N ALA A 20 -10.07 10.14 -0.96
CA ALA A 20 -8.76 9.56 -1.29
C ALA A 20 -8.87 8.07 -1.68
N GLN A 21 -9.78 7.34 -1.04
CA GLN A 21 -10.05 5.94 -1.38
C GLN A 21 -10.56 5.79 -2.83
N THR A 22 -11.38 6.72 -3.33
CA THR A 22 -11.92 6.64 -4.71
C THR A 22 -10.92 7.08 -5.78
N MET A 23 -9.94 7.92 -5.43
CA MET A 23 -8.89 8.38 -6.34
C MET A 23 -7.93 7.29 -6.79
N ARG A 24 -7.88 6.15 -6.08
CA ARG A 24 -6.97 5.02 -6.37
C ARG A 24 -5.48 5.39 -6.41
N TYR A 25 -5.12 6.43 -5.65
CA TYR A 25 -3.74 6.82 -5.42
C TYR A 25 -3.43 6.63 -3.93
N PRO A 26 -2.38 5.87 -3.56
CA PRO A 26 -2.02 5.71 -2.16
C PRO A 26 -1.82 7.08 -1.51
N THR A 27 -2.63 7.36 -0.49
CA THR A 27 -2.67 8.62 0.24
C THR A 27 -2.59 8.33 1.72
N LEU A 28 -1.60 8.93 2.39
CA LEU A 28 -1.40 8.81 3.84
C LEU A 28 -1.89 10.07 4.55
N PHE A 29 -2.74 9.88 5.55
CA PHE A 29 -3.20 10.90 6.48
C PHE A 29 -2.53 10.70 7.83
N LEU A 30 -1.84 11.73 8.32
CA LEU A 30 -1.34 11.82 9.69
C LEU A 30 -2.24 12.81 10.43
N LEU A 31 -3.03 12.34 11.38
CA LEU A 31 -4.11 13.13 11.99
C LEU A 31 -3.84 13.41 13.47
N ASP A 32 -3.46 14.65 13.79
CA ASP A 32 -3.29 15.14 15.16
C ASP A 32 -4.55 15.86 15.65
N LEU A 33 -5.63 15.10 15.83
CA LEU A 33 -6.94 15.62 16.24
C LEU A 33 -7.54 14.73 17.32
N CYS A 34 -8.32 15.34 18.22
CA CYS A 34 -9.16 14.58 19.15
C CYS A 34 -10.10 13.65 18.38
N ARG A 35 -10.26 12.41 18.87
CA ARG A 35 -11.14 11.39 18.28
C ARG A 35 -10.79 11.01 16.84
N SER A 36 -9.56 11.29 16.39
CA SER A 36 -9.08 11.00 15.03
C SER A 36 -9.11 9.51 14.68
N GLY A 37 -9.10 8.62 15.68
CA GLY A 37 -9.24 7.18 15.51
C GLY A 37 -10.52 6.77 14.75
N ARG A 38 -11.56 7.60 14.75
CA ARG A 38 -12.78 7.39 13.94
C ARG A 38 -12.47 7.32 12.45
N SER A 39 -11.53 8.12 11.96
CA SER A 39 -11.14 8.15 10.55
C SER A 39 -10.25 6.97 10.15
N ALA A 40 -9.53 6.35 11.10
CA ALA A 40 -8.75 5.14 10.87
C ALA A 40 -9.60 3.85 10.89
N ARG A 41 -10.86 3.94 11.31
CA ARG A 41 -11.79 2.82 11.49
C ARG A 41 -13.07 2.95 10.67
N LEU A 42 -13.02 3.66 9.54
CA LEU A 42 -14.15 3.75 8.63
C LEU A 42 -14.53 2.35 8.11
N PRO A 43 -15.83 2.05 7.89
CA PRO A 43 -16.27 0.70 7.52
C PRO A 43 -15.53 0.10 6.33
N PHE A 44 -15.24 0.90 5.30
CA PHE A 44 -14.52 0.40 4.12
C PHE A 44 -13.06 0.06 4.42
N LEU A 45 -12.40 0.75 5.36
CA LEU A 45 -11.03 0.44 5.80
C LEU A 45 -10.98 -0.86 6.61
N LEU A 46 -12.03 -1.15 7.37
CA LEU A 46 -12.15 -2.41 8.12
C LEU A 46 -12.37 -3.61 7.20
N GLN A 47 -13.05 -3.41 6.08
CA GLN A 47 -13.44 -4.48 5.14
C GLN A 47 -12.39 -4.76 4.06
N HIS A 48 -11.57 -3.76 3.66
CA HIS A 48 -10.70 -3.85 2.48
C HIS A 48 -9.20 -3.67 2.77
N ALA A 49 -8.81 -3.66 4.05
CA ALA A 49 -7.43 -3.50 4.49
C ALA A 49 -6.47 -4.44 3.74
N GLY A 50 -5.61 -3.89 2.87
CA GLY A 50 -4.48 -4.59 2.26
C GLY A 50 -4.46 -4.65 0.73
N ARG A 51 -5.55 -5.09 0.06
CA ARG A 51 -5.53 -5.30 -1.40
C ARG A 51 -6.04 -4.12 -2.24
N ASP A 52 -7.07 -3.43 -1.76
CA ASP A 52 -7.70 -2.30 -2.45
C ASP A 52 -7.77 -1.05 -1.57
N THR A 53 -6.84 -0.91 -0.61
CA THR A 53 -6.78 0.27 0.27
C THR A 53 -5.88 1.34 -0.33
N TYR A 54 -6.48 2.48 -0.65
CA TYR A 54 -5.76 3.65 -1.17
C TYR A 54 -5.70 4.79 -0.15
N ALA A 55 -6.61 4.83 0.82
CA ALA A 55 -6.53 5.78 1.93
C ALA A 55 -5.97 5.11 3.19
N TRP A 56 -4.89 5.68 3.74
CA TRP A 56 -4.16 5.18 4.89
C TRP A 56 -4.14 6.24 5.97
N VAL A 57 -4.38 5.85 7.23
CA VAL A 57 -4.51 6.79 8.34
C VAL A 57 -3.64 6.34 9.49
N ILE A 58 -2.89 7.28 10.07
CA ILE A 58 -2.32 7.18 11.41
C ILE A 58 -2.88 8.33 12.23
N ALA A 59 -3.68 8.00 13.23
CA ALA A 59 -4.42 8.92 14.07
C ALA A 59 -3.78 9.02 15.44
N ALA A 60 -3.74 10.25 15.96
CA ALA A 60 -3.16 10.58 17.25
C ALA A 60 -3.86 9.88 18.42
N ALA A 61 -5.18 9.77 18.40
CA ALA A 61 -5.98 9.32 19.54
C ALA A 61 -7.03 8.27 19.12
N ALA A 62 -7.50 7.45 20.07
CA ALA A 62 -8.63 6.56 19.86
C ALA A 62 -9.93 7.34 19.57
N SER A 63 -10.98 6.63 19.15
CA SER A 63 -12.26 7.25 18.70
C SER A 63 -12.99 8.06 19.78
N ASP A 64 -12.70 7.78 21.05
CA ASP A 64 -13.28 8.36 22.26
C ASP A 64 -12.25 9.16 23.09
N GLU A 65 -11.00 9.21 22.66
CA GLU A 65 -9.91 9.92 23.33
C GLU A 65 -9.67 11.32 22.75
N ALA A 66 -9.09 12.20 23.56
CA ALA A 66 -8.55 13.48 23.10
C ALA A 66 -7.06 13.34 22.71
N ALA A 67 -6.62 14.23 21.83
CA ALA A 67 -5.20 14.41 21.50
C ALA A 67 -4.69 15.67 22.22
N TYR A 68 -3.49 15.61 22.78
CA TYR A 68 -2.96 16.68 23.65
C TYR A 68 -1.63 17.23 23.13
N ASP A 69 -1.49 18.55 23.22
CA ASP A 69 -0.24 19.31 23.07
C ASP A 69 0.57 19.05 21.78
N GLY A 70 -0.09 18.55 20.71
CA GLY A 70 0.58 18.21 19.45
C GLY A 70 1.62 17.09 19.59
N ARG A 71 1.54 16.27 20.66
CA ARG A 71 2.52 15.21 20.96
C ARG A 71 2.65 14.19 19.84
N PHE A 72 1.57 13.92 19.13
CA PHE A 72 1.60 13.04 17.97
C PHE A 72 2.43 13.63 16.84
N SER A 73 2.25 14.91 16.53
CA SER A 73 3.04 15.60 15.51
C SER A 73 4.53 15.62 15.86
N VAL A 74 4.88 15.85 17.13
CA VAL A 74 6.28 15.74 17.60
C VAL A 74 6.81 14.32 17.42
N ALA A 75 6.10 13.31 17.91
CA ALA A 75 6.50 11.91 17.77
C ALA A 75 6.63 11.49 16.30
N ALA A 76 5.72 11.94 15.43
CA ALA A 76 5.78 11.67 14.00
C ALA A 76 7.00 12.30 13.33
N ALA A 77 7.28 13.58 13.62
CA ALA A 77 8.46 14.27 13.11
C ALA A 77 9.76 13.55 13.52
N GLU A 78 9.90 13.22 14.80
CA GLU A 78 11.08 12.52 15.31
C GLU A 78 11.28 11.14 14.67
N VAL A 79 10.19 10.42 14.38
CA VAL A 79 10.25 9.12 13.70
C VAL A 79 10.60 9.28 12.23
N LEU A 80 10.09 10.30 11.54
CA LEU A 80 10.46 10.57 10.15
C LEU A 80 11.94 10.97 10.03
N ASP A 81 12.48 11.72 10.99
CA ASP A 81 13.91 12.04 11.07
C ASP A 81 14.77 10.82 11.37
N GLU A 82 14.31 9.91 12.24
CA GLU A 82 14.97 8.63 12.47
C GLU A 82 14.93 7.74 11.22
N LEU A 83 13.79 7.72 10.52
CA LEU A 83 13.59 6.97 9.28
C LEU A 83 14.54 7.43 8.20
N ALA A 84 14.65 8.74 7.97
CA ALA A 84 15.54 9.32 6.97
C ALA A 84 17.01 8.95 7.19
N ARG A 85 17.42 8.72 8.45
CA ARG A 85 18.80 8.36 8.81
C ARG A 85 19.06 6.85 8.82
N THR A 86 18.09 6.05 9.25
CA THR A 86 18.32 4.64 9.62
C THR A 86 17.50 3.64 8.82
N GLY A 87 16.46 4.10 8.11
CA GLY A 87 15.45 3.22 7.50
C GLY A 87 14.67 2.39 8.52
N LEU A 88 14.70 2.74 9.81
CA LEU A 88 14.05 2.01 10.93
C LEU A 88 14.38 0.50 10.95
N GLY A 89 15.60 0.12 10.58
CA GLY A 89 16.02 -1.28 10.53
C GLY A 89 15.44 -2.09 9.36
N THR A 90 14.85 -1.42 8.38
CA THR A 90 14.31 -2.08 7.18
C THR A 90 15.44 -2.68 6.34
N SER A 91 15.26 -3.93 5.89
CA SER A 91 16.18 -4.61 4.98
C SER A 91 16.54 -3.74 3.77
N THR A 92 17.81 -3.74 3.36
CA THR A 92 18.30 -3.01 2.18
C THR A 92 17.68 -3.51 0.88
N THR A 93 17.01 -4.66 0.87
CA THR A 93 16.30 -5.21 -0.30
C THR A 93 14.88 -4.69 -0.45
N ARG A 94 14.34 -3.99 0.56
CA ARG A 94 12.99 -3.40 0.51
C ARG A 94 13.08 -1.90 0.16
N PRO A 95 12.37 -1.43 -0.89
CA PRO A 95 12.46 -0.03 -1.33
C PRO A 95 11.73 0.94 -0.40
N TYR A 96 10.78 0.46 0.38
CA TYR A 96 10.00 1.27 1.32
C TYR A 96 9.98 0.64 2.71
N VAL A 97 9.96 1.48 3.73
CA VAL A 97 9.70 1.10 5.11
C VAL A 97 8.21 0.77 5.23
N ALA A 98 7.91 -0.34 5.90
CA ALA A 98 6.56 -0.83 6.10
C ALA A 98 5.70 0.17 6.90
N PHE A 99 4.45 0.36 6.49
CA PHE A 99 3.51 1.26 7.17
C PHE A 99 3.33 0.88 8.65
N SER A 100 3.19 -0.41 8.96
CA SER A 100 3.05 -0.89 10.34
C SER A 100 4.27 -0.56 11.21
N VAL A 101 5.48 -0.58 10.63
CA VAL A 101 6.72 -0.25 11.33
C VAL A 101 6.73 1.22 11.72
N VAL A 102 6.38 2.12 10.81
CA VAL A 102 6.31 3.56 11.10
C VAL A 102 5.22 3.85 12.13
N ALA A 103 4.01 3.32 11.94
CA ALA A 103 2.90 3.51 12.89
C ALA A 103 3.26 3.01 14.30
N ARG A 104 3.89 1.83 14.41
CA ARG A 104 4.38 1.29 15.68
C ARG A 104 5.45 2.17 16.31
N ARG A 105 6.38 2.69 15.52
CA ARG A 105 7.47 3.55 16.02
C ARG A 105 6.93 4.89 16.53
N ILE A 106 5.95 5.49 15.84
CA ILE A 106 5.26 6.72 16.28
C ILE A 106 4.57 6.46 17.62
N ARG A 107 3.82 5.36 17.73
CA ARG A 107 3.16 4.98 18.99
C ARG A 107 4.16 4.84 20.14
N GLN A 108 5.23 4.08 19.93
CA GLN A 108 6.29 3.90 20.95
C GLN A 108 6.93 5.22 21.37
N ARG A 109 7.17 6.14 20.41
CA ARG A 109 7.73 7.45 20.71
C ARG A 109 6.77 8.28 21.53
N LEU A 110 5.49 8.31 21.17
CA LEU A 110 4.45 9.03 21.90
C LEU A 110 4.25 8.51 23.32
N GLU A 111 4.20 7.19 23.50
CA GLU A 111 4.06 6.52 24.79
C GLU A 111 5.23 6.82 25.73
N ALA A 112 6.43 7.06 25.19
CA ALA A 112 7.61 7.45 25.95
C ALA A 112 7.64 8.93 26.35
N MET A 113 6.79 9.78 25.76
CA MET A 113 6.71 11.20 26.12
C MET A 113 5.91 11.40 27.41
N PRO A 114 6.26 12.39 28.25
CA PRO A 114 5.45 12.75 29.41
C PRO A 114 4.08 13.32 28.99
N GLY A 115 3.08 13.17 29.85
CA GLY A 115 1.74 13.75 29.68
C GLY A 115 0.62 12.71 29.80
N ILE A 116 -0.60 13.11 29.45
CA ILE A 116 -1.79 12.24 29.52
C ILE A 116 -1.64 11.08 28.51
N PRO A 117 -1.99 9.83 28.89
CA PRO A 117 -1.99 8.70 27.97
C PRO A 117 -2.87 8.97 26.74
N GLN A 118 -2.38 8.57 25.57
CA GLN A 118 -3.04 8.75 24.28
C GLN A 118 -2.73 7.54 23.40
N THR A 119 -3.75 7.00 22.74
CA THR A 119 -3.64 5.79 21.94
C THR A 119 -3.54 6.13 20.46
N VAL A 120 -2.37 5.90 19.86
CA VAL A 120 -2.21 6.00 18.40
C VAL A 120 -2.96 4.86 17.71
N VAL A 121 -3.83 5.20 16.76
CA VAL A 121 -4.63 4.25 15.97
C VAL A 121 -4.25 4.34 14.51
N ALA A 122 -3.96 3.22 13.86
CA ALA A 122 -3.65 3.18 12.44
C ALA A 122 -4.72 2.39 11.65
N THR A 123 -4.80 2.61 10.34
CA THR A 123 -5.55 1.75 9.42
C THR A 123 -5.19 0.29 9.70
N PRO A 124 -6.15 -0.58 10.00
CA PRO A 124 -5.86 -1.98 10.26
C PRO A 124 -5.21 -2.65 9.04
N LEU A 125 -4.37 -3.63 9.33
CA LEU A 125 -3.78 -4.53 8.36
C LEU A 125 -4.17 -5.96 8.74
N ASP A 126 -4.36 -6.81 7.74
CA ASP A 126 -4.55 -8.24 7.96
C ASP A 126 -3.23 -8.84 8.48
N GLN A 127 -3.27 -9.40 9.70
CA GLN A 127 -2.09 -9.98 10.36
C GLN A 127 -1.60 -11.26 9.69
N GLY A 128 -2.44 -11.91 8.86
CA GLY A 128 -2.06 -13.09 8.09
C GLY A 128 -1.34 -12.77 6.78
N LEU A 129 -1.21 -11.50 6.42
CA LEU A 129 -0.59 -11.05 5.16
C LEU A 129 0.64 -10.18 5.42
N ASP A 130 1.54 -10.18 4.45
CA ASP A 130 2.64 -9.21 4.43
C ASP A 130 2.11 -7.78 4.27
N ASP A 131 2.78 -6.83 4.92
CA ASP A 131 2.52 -5.41 4.72
C ASP A 131 2.60 -5.04 3.23
N PRO A 132 1.59 -4.30 2.70
CA PRO A 132 1.61 -3.86 1.33
C PRO A 132 2.79 -2.93 1.05
N LEU A 133 3.31 -3.00 -0.18
CA LEU A 133 4.43 -2.17 -0.61
C LEU A 133 3.95 -0.75 -0.93
N LEU A 134 3.87 0.10 0.10
CA LEU A 134 3.36 1.47 0.00
C LEU A 134 4.49 2.48 -0.19
N PRO A 135 4.36 3.45 -1.12
CA PRO A 135 5.43 4.40 -1.44
C PRO A 135 5.53 5.58 -0.46
N PHE A 136 4.99 5.47 0.76
CA PHE A 136 4.94 6.58 1.71
C PHE A 136 6.29 6.88 2.34
N PHE A 137 7.09 5.84 2.58
CA PHE A 137 8.30 5.95 3.37
C PHE A 137 9.48 5.30 2.63
N PRO A 138 10.19 6.04 1.76
CA PRO A 138 11.37 5.54 1.07
C PRO A 138 12.42 5.01 2.06
N ASN A 139 12.97 3.83 1.79
CA ASN A 139 14.06 3.28 2.58
C ASN A 139 15.39 3.89 2.11
N PRO A 140 16.07 4.74 2.92
CA PRO A 140 17.34 5.36 2.52
C PRO A 140 18.45 4.34 2.28
N ASN A 141 18.33 3.15 2.87
CA ASN A 141 19.30 2.06 2.74
C ASN A 141 18.98 1.10 1.59
N TYR A 142 17.96 1.39 0.77
CA TYR A 142 17.60 0.52 -0.33
C TYR A 142 18.74 0.40 -1.34
N ARG A 143 19.11 -0.84 -1.65
CA ARG A 143 20.07 -1.20 -2.68
C ARG A 143 19.37 -2.09 -3.68
N GLU A 144 19.16 -1.56 -4.88
CA GLU A 144 18.62 -2.34 -5.98
C GLU A 144 19.58 -3.51 -6.30
N ASP A 145 19.06 -4.74 -6.34
CA ASP A 145 19.83 -5.90 -6.73
C ASP A 145 20.36 -5.68 -8.17
N PRO A 146 21.69 -5.73 -8.42
CA PRO A 146 22.27 -5.59 -9.76
C PRO A 146 21.64 -6.52 -10.80
N CYS A 147 21.21 -7.72 -10.40
CA CYS A 147 20.54 -8.67 -11.28
C CYS A 147 19.10 -8.24 -11.63
N SER A 148 18.38 -7.61 -10.69
CA SER A 148 17.06 -7.04 -10.95
C SER A 148 17.12 -5.86 -11.94
N ARG A 149 18.15 -5.00 -11.81
CA ARG A 149 18.41 -3.90 -12.75
C ARG A 149 18.70 -4.42 -14.16
N ARG A 150 19.54 -5.46 -14.29
CA ARG A 150 19.83 -6.12 -15.58
C ARG A 150 18.59 -6.76 -16.21
N ARG A 151 17.74 -7.44 -15.42
CA ARG A 151 16.48 -8.01 -15.91
C ARG A 151 15.51 -6.95 -16.44
N ARG A 152 15.45 -5.77 -15.79
CA ARG A 152 14.59 -4.66 -16.22
C ARG A 152 15.11 -3.96 -17.47
N ALA A 153 16.44 -3.94 -17.65
CA ALA A 153 17.10 -3.35 -18.82
C ALA A 153 17.07 -4.26 -20.07
N LEU A 154 16.79 -5.56 -19.91
CA LEU A 154 16.57 -6.43 -21.05
C LEU A 154 15.23 -6.07 -21.70
N PRO A 155 15.19 -5.73 -23.00
CA PRO A 155 13.93 -5.52 -23.69
C PRO A 155 13.08 -6.78 -23.56
N ARG A 156 11.80 -6.63 -23.20
CA ARG A 156 10.84 -7.73 -23.19
C ARG A 156 10.87 -8.35 -24.59
N ARG A 157 11.54 -9.50 -24.75
CA ARG A 157 11.40 -10.31 -25.97
C ARG A 157 9.91 -10.57 -26.11
N SER A 158 9.32 -10.02 -27.17
CA SER A 158 7.98 -10.37 -27.61
C SER A 158 7.93 -11.89 -27.65
N ALA A 159 6.98 -12.47 -26.90
CA ALA A 159 6.71 -13.89 -27.03
C ALA A 159 6.36 -14.17 -28.49
N PRO A 160 6.91 -15.22 -29.12
CA PRO A 160 6.45 -15.63 -30.44
C PRO A 160 4.95 -15.86 -30.35
N SER A 161 4.19 -15.16 -31.19
CA SER A 161 2.76 -15.31 -31.30
C SER A 161 2.46 -16.67 -31.92
N TRP A 162 2.38 -17.71 -31.09
CA TRP A 162 1.74 -18.95 -31.49
C TRP A 162 0.23 -18.67 -31.53
N THR A 163 -0.26 -18.20 -32.67
CA THR A 163 -1.69 -18.19 -32.96
C THR A 163 -2.14 -19.64 -33.15
N THR A 164 -2.53 -20.30 -32.07
CA THR A 164 -3.28 -21.56 -32.16
C THR A 164 -4.70 -21.22 -32.60
N SER A 165 -4.96 -21.23 -33.90
CA SER A 165 -6.33 -21.12 -34.43
C SER A 165 -7.07 -22.43 -34.13
N TRP A 166 -7.94 -22.40 -33.12
CA TRP A 166 -8.90 -23.48 -32.88
C TRP A 166 -10.08 -23.30 -33.83
N THR A 167 -10.02 -23.93 -35.00
CA THR A 167 -11.21 -24.12 -35.84
C THR A 167 -12.09 -25.20 -35.19
N ARG A 168 -13.19 -24.77 -34.60
CA ARG A 168 -14.24 -25.66 -34.06
C ARG A 168 -14.89 -26.41 -35.22
N ALA A 169 -14.47 -27.64 -35.46
CA ALA A 169 -15.11 -28.54 -36.41
C ALA A 169 -16.56 -28.85 -35.97
N PRO A 170 -17.55 -28.85 -36.88
CA PRO A 170 -18.90 -29.25 -36.55
C PRO A 170 -18.96 -30.74 -36.19
N ARG A 171 -19.70 -31.06 -35.13
CA ARG A 171 -19.98 -32.44 -34.68
C ARG A 171 -20.49 -33.29 -35.85
N ARG A 172 -19.68 -34.25 -36.30
CA ARG A 172 -20.16 -35.47 -36.96
C ARG A 172 -19.49 -36.69 -36.32
N ARG A 173 -20.33 -37.70 -36.10
CA ARG A 173 -19.98 -38.98 -35.49
C ARG A 173 -18.99 -39.75 -36.38
N SER A 174 -18.25 -40.64 -35.72
CA SER A 174 -17.54 -41.84 -36.20
C SER A 174 -16.04 -41.74 -36.56
N THR A 175 -15.24 -42.35 -35.68
CA THR A 175 -14.14 -43.30 -35.92
C THR A 175 -13.14 -43.04 -37.05
N SER A 176 -11.94 -42.61 -36.64
CA SER A 176 -10.62 -43.27 -36.88
C SER A 176 -9.53 -42.21 -37.00
N TRP A 177 -8.42 -42.41 -36.28
CA TRP A 177 -7.26 -41.53 -36.29
C TRP A 177 -6.14 -42.17 -37.10
N THR A 178 -5.64 -41.49 -38.13
CA THR A 178 -4.27 -41.68 -38.64
C THR A 178 -3.65 -40.29 -38.78
N ALA A 179 -2.48 -40.11 -38.16
CA ALA A 179 -1.72 -38.88 -38.24
C ALA A 179 -0.64 -39.02 -39.31
N SER A 180 -0.65 -38.13 -40.31
CA SER A 180 0.46 -37.96 -41.26
C SER A 180 1.12 -36.62 -41.01
N ALA A 181 2.42 -36.63 -40.74
CA ALA A 181 3.24 -35.44 -40.62
C ALA A 181 3.70 -35.00 -42.02
N HIS A 182 3.51 -33.73 -42.35
CA HIS A 182 4.17 -33.08 -43.48
C HIS A 182 4.84 -31.80 -43.01
N THR A 183 6.16 -31.80 -43.09
CA THR A 183 7.03 -30.64 -42.91
C THR A 183 7.25 -30.02 -44.28
N SER A 184 7.06 -28.71 -44.42
CA SER A 184 7.54 -27.98 -45.60
C SER A 184 8.15 -26.63 -45.21
N PRO A 185 9.12 -26.13 -46.02
CA PRO A 185 10.24 -25.33 -45.57
C PRO A 185 10.05 -23.83 -45.82
N GLY A 186 10.90 -23.04 -45.16
CA GLY A 186 10.90 -21.58 -45.23
C GLY A 186 11.26 -21.01 -46.61
N ALA A 187 10.87 -19.75 -46.82
CA ALA A 187 11.31 -18.94 -47.95
C ALA A 187 11.79 -17.58 -47.47
N ALA A 188 12.93 -17.18 -48.05
CA ALA A 188 13.73 -16.03 -47.74
C ALA A 188 13.24 -14.74 -48.42
N ARG A 189 13.69 -13.63 -47.81
CA ARG A 189 14.01 -12.30 -48.35
C ARG A 189 13.74 -12.04 -49.85
N SER A 190 13.17 -10.87 -50.12
CA SER A 190 13.84 -9.76 -50.83
C SER A 190 13.23 -8.44 -50.37
#